data_AF-A0A1Q9T1M5-F1
#
_entry.id   AF-A0A1Q9T1M5-F1
#
_cell.length_a   1.000
_cell.length_b   1.000
_cell.length_c   1.000
_cell.angle_alpha   90.00
_cell.angle_beta   90.00
_cell.angle_gamma   90.00
#
_symmetry.space_group_name_H-M   'P 1'
#
loop_
_entity.id
_entity.type
_entity.pdbx_description
1 polymer ?
#
loop_
_entity_poly.entity_id
_entity_poly.type
_entity_poly.pdbx_seq_one_letter_code
_entity_poly.pdbx_strand_id
1 'polypeptide(L)' 'MEQILIRGLPAGTKAALRKRAEQNHRSAEAEARDALTRALRDEPVTIVDLLSTDEGTDSRFEPERLGLTARSAHL' A
#
# COMPACT_ATOMS: atom_id res chain seq x y z
N MET A 1 -16.93 -7.19 -22.95
CA MET A 1 -15.50 -6.83 -23.15
C MET A 1 -15.33 -5.43 -22.58
N GLU A 2 -14.54 -5.28 -21.52
CA GLU A 2 -14.38 -3.99 -20.83
C GLU A 2 -13.08 -3.31 -21.27
N GLN A 3 -13.15 -2.00 -21.53
CA GLN A 3 -12.03 -1.21 -22.03
C GLN A 3 -11.97 0.16 -21.35
N ILE A 4 -10.75 0.58 -21.02
CA ILE A 4 -10.45 1.93 -20.54
C ILE A 4 -9.36 2.56 -21.40
N LEU A 5 -9.41 3.88 -21.58
CA LEU A 5 -8.39 4.63 -22.31
C LEU A 5 -7.62 5.54 -21.36
N ILE A 6 -6.32 5.26 -21.17
CA ILE A 6 -5.43 6.11 -20.40
C ILE A 6 -4.82 7.16 -21.34
N ARG A 7 -5.35 8.39 -21.30
CA ARG A 7 -4.79 9.54 -22.02
C ARG A 7 -3.66 10.17 -21.22
N GLY A 8 -2.67 10.74 -21.90
CA GLY A 8 -1.56 11.44 -21.24
C GLY A 8 -0.63 10.54 -20.43
N LEU A 9 -0.58 9.23 -20.72
CA LEU A 9 0.34 8.32 -20.03
C LEU A 9 1.79 8.80 -20.24
N PRO A 10 2.57 9.05 -19.15
CA PRO A 10 3.95 9.50 -19.28
C PRO A 10 4.76 8.57 -20.17
N ALA A 11 5.61 9.14 -21.02
CA ALA A 11 6.41 8.36 -21.98
C ALA A 11 7.28 7.31 -21.28
N GLY A 12 7.85 7.65 -20.12
CA GLY A 12 8.62 6.73 -19.28
C GLY A 12 7.80 5.54 -18.78
N THR A 13 6.57 5.78 -18.33
CA THR A 13 5.66 4.70 -17.88
C THR A 13 5.28 3.78 -19.04
N LYS A 14 4.99 4.35 -20.22
CA LYS A 14 4.70 3.57 -21.42
C LYS A 14 5.90 2.71 -21.84
N ALA A 15 7.11 3.25 -21.77
CA ALA A 15 8.34 2.52 -22.07
C ALA A 15 8.59 1.39 -21.07
N ALA A 16 8.36 1.63 -19.77
CA ALA A 16 8.49 0.62 -18.73
C ALA A 16 7.49 -0.54 -18.94
N LEU A 17 6.23 -0.24 -19.30
CA LEU A 17 5.24 -1.27 -19.64
C LEU A 17 5.65 -2.10 -20.86
N ARG A 18 6.20 -1.46 -21.91
CA ARG A 18 6.71 -2.19 -23.08
C ARG A 18 7.86 -3.11 -22.74
N LYS A 19 8.85 -2.62 -21.98
CA LYS A 19 9.99 -3.44 -21.52
C LYS A 19 9.52 -4.65 -20.71
N ARG A 20 8.57 -4.45 -19.79
CA ARG A 20 7.97 -5.56 -19.03
C ARG A 20 7.23 -6.56 -19.92
N ALA A 21 6.52 -6.07 -20.92
CA ALA A 21 5.78 -6.90 -21.87
C ALA A 21 6.72 -7.78 -22.70
N GLU A 22 7.84 -7.22 -23.15
CA GLU A 22 8.91 -7.97 -23.83
C GLU A 22 9.51 -9.05 -22.92
N GLN A 23 9.83 -8.70 -21.67
CA GLN A 23 10.39 -9.64 -20.67
C GLN A 23 9.45 -10.81 -20.36
N ASN A 24 8.14 -10.54 -20.29
CA ASN A 24 7.14 -11.53 -19.93
C ASN A 24 6.50 -12.22 -21.14
N HIS A 25 6.95 -11.91 -22.37
CA HIS A 25 6.39 -12.41 -23.63
C HIS A 25 4.88 -12.18 -23.76
N ARG A 26 4.42 -10.98 -23.37
CA ARG A 26 3.02 -10.57 -23.36
C ARG A 26 2.83 -9.28 -24.14
N SER A 27 1.58 -8.90 -24.40
CA SER A 27 1.28 -7.57 -24.94
C SER A 27 1.40 -6.51 -23.84
N ALA A 28 1.70 -5.26 -24.24
CA ALA A 28 1.72 -4.13 -23.31
C ALA A 28 0.35 -3.90 -22.63
N GLU A 29 -0.75 -4.23 -23.32
CA GLU A 29 -2.09 -4.19 -22.73
C GLU A 29 -2.27 -5.27 -21.67
N ALA A 30 -1.79 -6.50 -21.90
CA ALA A 30 -1.87 -7.57 -20.93
C ALA A 30 -1.06 -7.24 -19.66
N GLU A 31 0.12 -6.64 -19.80
CA GLU A 31 0.90 -6.15 -18.65
C GLU A 31 0.22 -4.99 -17.93
N ALA A 32 -0.40 -4.05 -18.65
CA ALA A 32 -1.15 -2.97 -18.04
C ALA A 32 -2.35 -3.50 -17.25
N ARG A 33 -3.06 -4.49 -17.80
CA ARG A 33 -4.18 -5.16 -17.15
C ARG A 33 -3.75 -5.87 -15.87
N ASP A 34 -2.69 -6.68 -15.94
CA ASP A 34 -2.14 -7.39 -14.78
C ASP A 34 -1.68 -6.41 -13.68
N ALA A 35 -0.98 -5.32 -14.05
CA ALA A 35 -0.56 -4.30 -13.10
C ALA A 35 -1.75 -3.62 -12.40
N LEU A 36 -2.80 -3.27 -13.15
CA LEU A 36 -4.02 -2.69 -12.58
C LEU A 36 -4.76 -3.70 -11.69
N THR A 37 -4.87 -4.95 -12.12
CA THR A 37 -5.52 -6.00 -11.31
C THR A 37 -4.78 -6.24 -10.00
N ARG A 38 -3.45 -6.25 -9.99
CA ARG A 38 -2.67 -6.37 -8.75
C ARG A 38 -2.89 -5.17 -7.84
N ALA A 39 -2.78 -3.96 -8.37
CA ALA A 39 -2.97 -2.74 -7.59
C ALA A 39 -4.38 -2.63 -6.98
N LEU A 40 -5.41 -3.19 -7.64
CA LEU A 40 -6.78 -3.23 -7.12
C LEU A 40 -7.04 -4.40 -6.16
N ARG A 41 -6.25 -5.48 -6.22
CA ARG A 41 -6.34 -6.63 -5.30
C ARG A 41 -5.57 -6.41 -4.02
N ASP A 42 -4.49 -5.63 -4.08
CA ASP A 42 -3.74 -5.21 -2.90
C ASP A 42 -4.62 -4.21 -2.13
N GLU A 43 -5.56 -4.74 -1.34
CA GLU A 43 -6.25 -3.98 -0.30
C GLU A 43 -5.14 -3.40 0.59
N PRO A 44 -5.11 -2.06 0.82
CA PRO A 44 -4.10 -1.50 1.69
C PRO A 44 -4.24 -2.15 3.05
N VAL A 45 -3.21 -2.90 3.45
CA VAL A 45 -3.17 -3.58 4.75
C VAL A 45 -3.37 -2.51 5.82
N THR A 46 -4.48 -2.57 6.53
CA THR A 46 -4.81 -1.60 7.55
C THR A 46 -4.03 -1.91 8.82
N ILE A 47 -3.89 -0.91 9.69
CA ILE A 47 -3.35 -1.15 11.04
C ILE A 47 -4.19 -2.19 11.80
N VAL A 48 -5.49 -2.28 11.52
CA VAL A 48 -6.38 -3.29 12.10
C VAL A 48 -6.02 -4.67 11.58
N ASP A 49 -5.78 -4.84 10.28
CA ASP A 49 -5.37 -6.13 9.71
C ASP A 49 -4.04 -6.63 10.29
N LEU A 50 -3.13 -5.72 10.63
CA LEU A 50 -1.83 -6.06 11.24
C LEU A 50 -1.93 -6.40 12.73
N LEU A 51 -2.86 -5.77 13.45
CA LEU A 51 -2.99 -5.89 14.91
C LEU A 51 -4.08 -6.87 15.34
N SER A 52 -4.95 -7.29 14.42
CA SER A 52 -6.02 -8.25 14.72
C SER A 52 -5.42 -9.63 14.97
N THR A 53 -5.79 -10.23 16.09
CA THR A 53 -5.52 -11.64 16.41
C THR A 53 -6.84 -12.41 16.44
N ASP A 54 -6.83 -13.69 16.04
CA ASP A 54 -8.04 -14.53 15.94
C ASP A 54 -8.81 -14.63 17.27
N GLU A 55 -8.08 -14.57 18.38
CA GLU A 55 -8.62 -14.44 19.72
C GLU A 55 -8.03 -13.15 20.33
N GLY A 56 -8.89 -12.28 20.86
CA GLY A 56 -8.45 -11.02 21.47
C GLY A 56 -7.41 -11.30 22.55
N THR A 57 -6.22 -10.73 22.41
CA THR A 57 -5.15 -10.90 23.40
C THR A 57 -5.29 -9.85 24.51
N ASP A 58 -5.52 -10.31 25.75
CA ASP A 58 -5.51 -9.43 26.91
C ASP A 58 -4.10 -8.86 27.15
N SER A 59 -3.94 -7.60 26.79
CA SER A 59 -2.67 -6.88 26.93
C SER A 59 -2.62 -6.19 28.29
N ARG A 60 -1.73 -6.64 29.19
CA ARG A 60 -1.49 -5.96 30.48
C ARG A 60 -0.56 -4.76 30.25
N PHE A 61 -1.14 -3.55 30.24
CA PHE A 61 -0.41 -2.30 30.11
C PHE A 61 -0.11 -1.69 31.49
N GLU A 62 1.11 -1.90 31.98
CA GLU A 62 1.63 -1.33 33.24
C GLU A 62 2.89 -0.50 32.93
N PRO A 63 2.75 0.71 32.34
CA PRO A 63 3.89 1.52 31.97
C PRO A 63 4.59 2.06 33.21
N GLU A 64 5.93 2.04 33.19
CA GLU A 64 6.71 2.71 34.22
C GLU A 64 6.52 4.24 34.15
N ARG A 65 6.63 4.90 35.31
CA ARG A 65 6.61 6.36 35.35
C ARG A 65 7.85 6.90 34.64
N LEU A 66 7.65 7.75 33.63
CA LEU A 66 8.72 8.38 32.85
C LEU A 66 9.65 9.32 33.64
N GLY A 67 9.48 9.46 34.96
CA GLY A 67 10.28 10.38 35.78
C GLY A 67 10.14 11.86 35.42
N LEU A 68 9.15 12.21 34.58
CA LEU A 68 8.97 13.57 34.08
C LEU A 68 8.36 14.45 35.18
N THR A 69 9.03 15.57 35.45
CA THR A 69 8.50 16.64 36.29
C THR A 69 7.82 17.67 35.38
N ALA A 70 6.60 18.06 35.72
CA ALA A 70 5.90 19.11 34.99
C ALA A 70 6.68 20.42 35.12
N ARG A 71 6.97 21.08 34.00
CA ARG A 71 7.48 22.45 34.04
C ARG A 71 6.33 23.37 34.42
N SER A 72 6.49 24.15 35.48
CA SER A 72 5.56 25.20 35.86
C SER A 72 5.46 26.22 34.72
N ALA A 73 4.25 26.38 34.17
CA ALA A 73 3.97 27.52 33.30
C ALA A 73 4.03 28.78 34.17
N HIS A 74 5.00 29.66 33.90
CA HIS A 74 4.93 31.03 34.41
C HIS A 74 3.86 31.75 33.60
N LEU A 75 2.68 31.88 34.22
CA LEU A 75 1.61 32.79 33.77
C LEU A 75 1.94 34.22 34.22
#